data_AF-A0A0G4FIB6-F1
#
_entry.id   AF-A0A0G4FIB6-F1
#
_cell.length_a   1.000
_cell.length_b   1.000
_cell.length_c   1.000
_cell.angle_alpha   90.00
_cell.angle_beta   90.00
_cell.angle_gamma   90.00
#
_symmetry.space_group_name_H-M   'P 1'
#
loop_
_entity.id
_entity.type
_entity.pdbx_description
1 polymer ?
#
loop_
_entity_poly.entity_id
_entity_poly.type
_entity_poly.pdbx_seq_one_letter_code
_entity_poly.pdbx_strand_id
1 'polypeptide(L)'
;MLRVCRPSALLVASNCCVTSLQWIPVPTPHTPTRTVRLFGTTHSVPPLPGNGESYRPIPPFDGHCKQGAQASTTGQIWRPNGTVSAGGLNRSGYRIITLNYKPYRVHRLVAETFLTHAKAILIAEHGEDMAGKLQVDHKDGVRDNNTVSNLQWVTPKHHAIKTASTLPRPRPLIASAMPLKARCLRTGETRVFRSIRHASEELHLPPVHVNEVARRRQRPTCGWAFYFLPQLNWPGERFRSVRFLADSYVGKRLPMVSNQGRVRHSNGRTTEGYLVASGYRSVGLAGREYLVHRLCAEVFLHEEKARWLSEGYDESYLDVDHIDGNPCNNSLNNLRWLPRDKHAQATVQRLRARGKKSWS
;
A
#
# COMPACT_ATOMS: atom_id res chain seq x y z
N MET A 1 16.11 -20.65 57.94
CA MET A 1 15.99 -19.72 59.09
C MET A 1 15.08 -18.59 58.63
N LEU A 2 13.77 -18.63 58.94
CA LEU A 2 13.13 -18.04 60.14
C LEU A 2 13.47 -16.54 60.25
N ARG A 3 12.59 -15.57 60.49
CA ARG A 3 11.17 -15.45 60.87
C ARG A 3 10.91 -13.92 60.82
N VAL A 4 9.82 -13.40 60.24
CA VAL A 4 8.52 -13.11 60.87
C VAL A 4 8.42 -11.75 61.62
N CYS A 5 7.26 -11.11 61.38
CA CYS A 5 6.46 -10.21 62.23
C CYS A 5 6.55 -8.66 62.13
N ARG A 6 5.40 -8.13 61.63
CA ARG A 6 4.63 -6.92 61.98
C ARG A 6 4.36 -6.76 63.52
N PRO A 7 3.41 -5.92 64.00
CA PRO A 7 3.10 -4.48 63.87
C PRO A 7 2.86 -3.82 65.27
N SER A 8 2.46 -2.55 65.38
CA SER A 8 1.71 -1.91 66.50
C SER A 8 1.42 -0.43 66.17
N ALA A 9 0.35 0.27 66.57
CA ALA A 9 -0.85 -0.04 67.33
C ALA A 9 -1.92 1.06 67.08
N LEU A 10 -3.18 0.72 67.38
CA LEU A 10 -4.38 1.56 67.44
C LEU A 10 -4.34 2.59 68.59
N LEU A 11 -5.16 3.66 68.49
CA LEU A 11 -6.08 4.03 69.58
C LEU A 11 -7.24 4.93 69.11
N VAL A 12 -8.38 4.71 69.78
CA VAL A 12 -9.75 5.19 69.56
C VAL A 12 -10.17 6.05 70.76
N ALA A 13 -10.99 7.09 70.55
CA ALA A 13 -12.05 7.65 71.43
C ALA A 13 -12.56 8.96 70.77
N SER A 14 -13.82 9.26 70.46
CA SER A 14 -15.17 9.12 71.06
C SER A 14 -15.47 10.01 72.27
N ASN A 15 -16.41 10.95 72.08
CA ASN A 15 -17.50 11.46 72.96
C ASN A 15 -17.84 12.92 72.59
N CYS A 16 -19.02 13.27 72.07
CA CYS A 16 -20.37 13.37 72.67
C CYS A 16 -20.67 14.70 73.40
N CYS A 17 -21.74 15.39 72.94
CA CYS A 17 -22.71 16.30 73.60
C CYS A 17 -23.07 17.49 72.68
N VAL A 18 -24.26 17.61 72.05
CA VAL A 18 -25.67 17.72 72.52
C VAL A 18 -26.13 19.18 72.73
N THR A 19 -26.94 19.62 71.75
CA THR A 19 -28.11 20.54 71.75
C THR A 19 -28.06 21.97 72.30
N SER A 20 -28.52 22.91 71.46
CA SER A 20 -29.54 23.90 71.82
C SER A 20 -30.19 24.49 70.55
N LEU A 21 -31.52 24.38 70.46
CA LEU A 21 -32.39 25.02 69.48
C LEU A 21 -32.69 26.46 69.92
N GLN A 22 -32.64 27.44 69.02
CA GLN A 22 -33.48 28.63 69.11
C GLN A 22 -34.01 29.10 67.75
N TRP A 23 -35.19 29.70 67.83
CA TRP A 23 -36.21 29.91 66.81
C TRP A 23 -35.99 31.11 65.88
N ILE A 24 -36.69 31.02 64.74
CA ILE A 24 -36.83 31.91 63.59
C ILE A 24 -37.49 33.25 63.95
N PRO A 25 -37.23 34.32 63.17
CA PRO A 25 -38.35 35.09 62.62
C PRO A 25 -38.29 35.25 61.09
N VAL A 26 -39.46 35.10 60.48
CA VAL A 26 -39.77 35.28 59.05
C VAL A 26 -39.77 36.78 58.69
N PRO A 27 -39.29 37.16 57.51
CA PRO A 27 -39.84 38.32 56.82
C PRO A 27 -40.24 38.01 55.36
N THR A 28 -41.38 38.56 54.94
CA THR A 28 -41.77 38.80 53.55
C THR A 28 -42.25 40.26 53.44
N PRO A 29 -42.46 40.84 52.25
CA PRO A 29 -41.69 40.77 51.02
C PRO A 29 -41.35 42.19 50.51
N HIS A 30 -40.13 42.41 50.00
CA HIS A 30 -39.87 43.57 49.14
C HIS A 30 -39.02 43.15 47.94
N THR A 31 -39.62 43.28 46.77
CA THR A 31 -39.01 43.23 45.45
C THR A 31 -37.86 44.23 45.35
N PRO A 32 -36.78 43.86 44.65
CA PRO A 32 -36.56 44.56 43.38
C PRO A 32 -36.24 43.59 42.23
N THR A 33 -36.88 43.90 41.12
CA THR A 33 -36.59 43.48 39.74
C THR A 33 -35.10 43.29 39.48
N ARG A 34 -34.69 42.06 39.21
CA ARG A 34 -33.46 41.78 38.46
C ARG A 34 -33.73 40.66 37.46
N THR A 35 -33.93 41.09 36.22
CA THR A 35 -34.17 40.27 35.04
C THR A 35 -32.95 39.38 34.79
N VAL A 36 -32.98 38.13 35.26
CA VAL A 36 -32.04 37.10 34.82
C VAL A 36 -32.54 36.62 33.46
N ARG A 37 -31.87 37.07 32.38
CA ARG A 37 -32.05 36.49 31.04
C ARG A 37 -31.53 35.05 31.09
N LEU A 38 -32.43 34.10 31.27
CA LEU A 38 -32.20 32.70 30.91
C LEU A 38 -32.06 32.65 29.39
N PHE A 39 -30.82 32.56 28.89
CA PHE A 39 -30.54 32.24 27.51
C PHE A 39 -30.99 30.80 27.25
N GLY A 40 -32.22 30.63 26.79
CA GLY A 40 -32.68 29.37 26.22
C GLY A 40 -31.89 29.09 24.95
N THR A 41 -31.04 28.06 24.97
CA THR A 41 -30.47 27.46 23.77
C THR A 41 -31.60 26.87 22.95
N THR A 42 -31.98 27.56 21.87
CA THR A 42 -32.91 27.05 20.87
C THR A 42 -32.23 25.88 20.14
N HIS A 43 -32.53 24.65 20.54
CA HIS A 43 -32.21 23.48 19.73
C HIS A 43 -33.16 23.44 18.54
N SER A 44 -32.65 23.80 17.36
CA SER A 44 -33.35 23.62 16.09
C SER A 44 -33.67 22.13 15.90
N VAL A 45 -34.95 21.79 15.91
CA VAL A 45 -35.45 20.43 15.66
C VAL A 45 -35.09 20.03 14.23
N PRO A 46 -34.51 18.84 13.99
CA PRO A 46 -34.19 18.37 12.65
C PRO A 46 -35.47 18.26 11.79
N PRO A 47 -35.35 18.42 10.47
CA PRO A 47 -36.50 18.24 9.56
C PRO A 47 -37.10 16.84 9.73
N LEU A 48 -38.43 16.78 9.72
CA LEU A 48 -39.17 15.53 9.90
C LEU A 48 -38.71 14.49 8.87
N PRO A 49 -38.38 13.27 9.31
CA PRO A 49 -37.84 12.25 8.41
C PRO A 49 -38.91 11.79 7.42
N GLY A 50 -38.66 11.97 6.13
CA GLY A 50 -39.37 11.24 5.09
C GLY A 50 -38.99 9.76 5.16
N ASN A 51 -40.01 8.89 5.19
CA ASN A 51 -39.95 7.42 5.05
C ASN A 51 -38.62 6.74 5.48
N GLY A 52 -38.48 6.47 6.79
CA GLY A 52 -37.46 5.54 7.31
C GLY A 52 -36.05 6.11 7.54
N GLU A 53 -35.83 7.39 7.24
CA GLU A 53 -34.58 8.06 7.60
C GLU A 53 -34.56 8.37 9.12
N SER A 54 -33.48 8.01 9.82
CA SER A 54 -33.31 8.40 11.22
C SER A 54 -31.99 9.12 11.41
N TYR A 55 -32.03 10.28 12.08
CA TYR A 55 -30.85 11.03 12.47
C TYR A 55 -30.46 10.66 13.90
N ARG A 56 -29.18 10.39 14.12
CA ARG A 56 -28.63 10.10 15.45
C ARG A 56 -27.39 10.95 15.71
N PRO A 57 -27.15 11.38 16.95
CA PRO A 57 -25.96 12.14 17.31
C PRO A 57 -24.70 11.31 17.02
N ILE A 58 -23.74 11.93 16.37
CA ILE A 58 -22.46 11.29 16.07
C ILE A 58 -21.66 11.21 17.38
N PRO A 59 -21.19 10.01 17.79
CA PRO A 59 -20.47 9.85 19.04
C PRO A 59 -19.09 10.55 19.00
N PRO A 60 -18.56 10.99 20.15
CA PRO A 60 -17.25 11.65 20.25
C PRO A 60 -16.09 10.64 20.19
N PHE A 61 -16.02 9.81 19.14
CA PHE A 61 -15.07 8.71 19.06
C PHE A 61 -13.60 9.14 18.88
N ASP A 62 -13.34 10.40 18.50
CA ASP A 62 -11.99 10.93 18.27
C ASP A 62 -11.71 12.22 19.06
N GLY A 63 -12.55 12.57 20.03
CA GLY A 63 -12.43 13.79 20.85
C GLY A 63 -12.62 15.12 20.10
N HIS A 64 -12.70 15.09 18.76
CA HIS A 64 -12.83 16.27 17.90
C HIS A 64 -14.18 16.33 17.17
N CYS A 65 -14.91 15.21 17.14
CA CYS A 65 -16.26 15.16 16.59
C CYS A 65 -17.17 16.16 17.32
N LYS A 66 -17.92 16.92 16.53
CA LYS A 66 -18.61 18.12 17.02
C LYS A 66 -19.89 17.73 17.77
N GLN A 67 -19.99 18.17 19.03
CA GLN A 67 -21.24 18.09 19.80
C GLN A 67 -22.37 18.72 18.98
N GLY A 68 -23.46 17.96 18.82
CA GLY A 68 -24.64 18.39 18.06
C GLY A 68 -24.65 18.03 16.56
N ALA A 69 -23.61 17.42 15.99
CA ALA A 69 -23.71 16.87 14.63
C ALA A 69 -24.48 15.54 14.66
N GLN A 70 -25.32 15.28 13.65
CA GLN A 70 -26.08 14.03 13.54
C GLN A 70 -25.83 13.38 12.18
N ALA A 71 -25.81 12.05 12.14
CA ALA A 71 -25.73 11.27 10.91
C ALA A 71 -27.06 10.58 10.63
N SER A 72 -27.44 10.49 9.37
CA SER A 72 -28.62 9.78 8.91
C SER A 72 -28.30 8.35 8.46
N THR A 73 -29.31 7.49 8.40
CA THR A 73 -29.20 6.12 7.88
C THR A 73 -28.84 6.05 6.40
N THR A 74 -29.09 7.13 5.64
CA THR A 74 -28.77 7.23 4.20
C THR A 74 -27.38 7.83 3.94
N GLY A 75 -26.73 8.34 4.98
CA GLY A 75 -25.41 8.97 4.88
C GLY A 75 -25.44 10.48 4.67
N GLN A 76 -26.51 11.15 5.08
CA GLN A 76 -26.55 12.61 5.21
C GLN A 76 -26.06 13.03 6.60
N ILE A 77 -25.39 14.18 6.67
CA ILE A 77 -24.88 14.73 7.92
C ILE A 77 -25.58 16.06 8.21
N TRP A 78 -26.27 16.11 9.35
CA TRP A 78 -26.83 17.32 9.93
C TRP A 78 -25.77 18.03 10.76
N ARG A 79 -25.45 19.26 10.37
CA ARG A 79 -24.44 20.08 11.03
C ARG A 79 -25.08 20.88 12.18
N PRO A 80 -24.31 21.26 13.22
CA PRO A 80 -24.84 22.08 14.32
C PRO A 80 -25.37 23.46 13.91
N ASN A 81 -25.06 23.95 12.71
CA ASN A 81 -25.59 25.19 12.17
C ASN A 81 -26.94 25.01 11.44
N GLY A 82 -27.57 23.83 11.54
CA GLY A 82 -28.87 23.51 10.95
C GLY A 82 -28.83 23.02 9.50
N THR A 83 -27.67 22.98 8.85
CA THR A 83 -27.56 22.57 7.44
C THR A 83 -27.31 21.07 7.28
N VAL A 84 -27.94 20.46 6.26
CA VAL A 84 -27.77 19.05 5.90
C VAL A 84 -26.86 18.92 4.68
N SER A 85 -25.94 17.95 4.69
CA SER A 85 -25.06 17.70 3.55
C SER A 85 -24.65 16.24 3.47
N ALA A 86 -24.62 15.68 2.27
CA ALA A 86 -24.00 14.37 2.01
C ALA A 86 -22.45 14.45 1.94
N GLY A 87 -21.86 15.65 2.01
CA GLY A 87 -20.42 15.88 1.79
C GLY A 87 -20.02 15.90 0.31
N GLY A 88 -18.79 16.36 0.05
CA GLY A 88 -18.20 16.47 -1.28
C GLY A 88 -17.33 15.26 -1.63
N LEU A 89 -17.30 14.85 -2.90
CA LEU A 89 -16.43 13.76 -3.36
C LEU A 89 -14.97 14.21 -3.39
N ASN A 90 -14.09 13.40 -2.81
CA ASN A 90 -12.65 13.58 -2.99
C ASN A 90 -12.13 12.90 -4.25
N ARG A 91 -10.84 13.11 -4.58
CA ARG A 91 -10.16 12.48 -5.73
C ARG A 91 -10.16 10.94 -5.68
N SER A 92 -10.38 10.35 -4.51
CA SER A 92 -10.47 8.90 -4.31
C SER A 92 -11.91 8.36 -4.37
N GLY A 93 -12.91 9.22 -4.59
CA GLY A 93 -14.32 8.84 -4.71
C GLY A 93 -15.08 8.72 -3.38
N TYR A 94 -14.47 9.06 -2.24
CA TYR A 94 -15.16 9.08 -0.95
C TYR A 94 -15.81 10.43 -0.68
N ARG A 95 -17.01 10.43 -0.11
CA ARG A 95 -17.65 11.65 0.42
C ARG A 95 -16.94 12.11 1.69
N ILE A 96 -16.51 13.37 1.70
CA ILE A 96 -15.82 14.06 2.79
C ILE A 96 -16.67 15.23 3.27
N ILE A 97 -16.70 15.43 4.57
CA ILE A 97 -17.32 16.58 5.22
C ILE A 97 -16.38 17.18 6.26
N THR A 98 -16.25 18.50 6.28
CA THR A 98 -15.46 19.18 7.32
C THR A 98 -16.36 19.52 8.51
N LEU A 99 -16.03 18.98 9.69
CA LEU A 99 -16.67 19.30 10.96
C LEU A 99 -15.60 19.85 11.90
N ASN A 100 -15.84 21.02 12.50
CA ASN A 100 -14.90 21.68 13.41
C ASN A 100 -13.46 21.76 12.85
N TYR A 101 -13.32 22.24 11.60
CA TYR A 101 -12.04 22.35 10.89
C TYR A 101 -11.31 21.04 10.56
N LYS A 102 -11.88 19.88 10.90
CA LYS A 102 -11.32 18.56 10.57
C LYS A 102 -12.14 17.88 9.47
N PRO A 103 -11.50 17.35 8.40
CA PRO A 103 -12.19 16.59 7.37
C PRO A 103 -12.45 15.16 7.82
N TYR A 104 -13.70 14.72 7.68
CA TYR A 104 -14.17 13.38 8.02
C TYR A 104 -14.71 12.66 6.79
N ARG A 105 -14.50 11.34 6.73
CA ARG A 105 -15.17 10.49 5.75
C ARG A 105 -16.58 10.19 6.21
N VAL A 106 -17.57 10.46 5.36
CA VAL A 106 -19.00 10.32 5.73
C VAL A 106 -19.34 8.89 6.10
N HIS A 107 -18.90 7.88 5.33
CA HIS A 107 -19.12 6.46 5.70
C HIS A 107 -18.61 6.11 7.09
N ARG A 108 -17.53 6.75 7.57
CA ARG A 108 -16.98 6.47 8.89
C ARG A 108 -17.85 7.08 9.98
N LEU A 109 -18.34 8.30 9.80
CA LEU A 109 -19.29 8.92 10.73
C LEU A 109 -20.57 8.08 10.84
N VAL A 110 -21.09 7.60 9.71
CA VAL A 110 -22.28 6.75 9.66
C VAL A 110 -22.03 5.41 10.38
N ALA A 111 -20.93 4.73 10.07
CA ALA A 111 -20.59 3.45 10.70
C ALA A 111 -20.33 3.58 12.21
N GLU A 112 -19.66 4.64 12.66
CA GLU A 112 -19.45 4.92 14.09
C GLU A 112 -20.78 5.23 14.81
N THR A 113 -21.79 5.73 14.10
CA THR A 113 -23.09 6.09 14.69
C THR A 113 -24.05 4.89 14.75
N PHE A 114 -24.10 4.06 13.71
CA PHE A 114 -25.12 3.01 13.57
C PHE A 114 -24.58 1.57 13.68
N LEU A 115 -23.28 1.35 13.48
CA LEU A 115 -22.65 0.02 13.48
C LEU A 115 -21.77 -0.22 14.72
N THR A 116 -22.13 0.38 15.84
CA THR A 116 -21.38 0.29 17.11
C THR A 116 -21.31 -1.15 17.64
N HIS A 117 -22.41 -1.89 17.58
CA HIS A 117 -22.47 -3.28 18.03
C HIS A 117 -21.56 -4.19 17.20
N ALA A 118 -21.60 -4.06 15.87
CA ALA A 118 -20.72 -4.81 14.96
C ALA A 118 -19.23 -4.49 15.21
N LYS A 119 -18.90 -3.23 15.50
CA LYS A 119 -17.55 -2.81 15.89
C LYS A 119 -17.13 -3.46 17.21
N ALA A 120 -18.02 -3.49 18.20
CA ALA A 120 -17.74 -4.07 19.52
C ALA A 120 -17.46 -5.59 19.45
N ILE A 121 -18.21 -6.33 18.63
CA ILE A 121 -17.96 -7.76 18.39
C ILE A 121 -16.54 -7.98 17.86
N LEU A 122 -16.13 -7.24 16.83
CA LEU A 122 -14.78 -7.37 16.24
C LEU A 122 -13.66 -7.00 17.22
N ILE A 123 -13.91 -6.07 18.14
CA ILE A 123 -12.96 -5.71 19.20
C ILE A 123 -12.89 -6.84 20.23
N ALA A 124 -14.02 -7.42 20.64
CA ALA A 124 -14.05 -8.54 21.57
C ALA A 124 -13.32 -9.78 21.00
N GLU A 125 -13.48 -10.06 19.70
CA GLU A 125 -12.84 -11.19 19.03
C GLU A 125 -11.34 -11.02 18.79
N HIS A 126 -10.86 -9.80 18.55
CA HIS A 126 -9.48 -9.54 18.13
C HIS A 126 -8.64 -8.69 19.10
N GLY A 127 -9.21 -8.31 20.25
CA GLY A 127 -8.56 -7.51 21.29
C GLY A 127 -8.72 -5.98 21.12
N GLU A 128 -8.53 -5.25 22.22
CA GLU A 128 -8.70 -3.78 22.28
C GLU A 128 -7.78 -3.01 21.32
N ASP A 129 -6.58 -3.53 21.08
CA ASP A 129 -5.59 -2.97 20.14
C ASP A 129 -6.10 -2.85 18.69
N MET A 130 -7.20 -3.54 18.35
CA MET A 130 -7.81 -3.52 17.03
C MET A 130 -8.81 -2.39 16.86
N ALA A 131 -9.34 -1.80 17.94
CA ALA A 131 -10.38 -0.76 17.88
C ALA A 131 -10.00 0.42 16.98
N GLY A 132 -8.74 0.86 17.03
CA GLY A 132 -8.22 1.95 16.20
C GLY A 132 -7.88 1.56 14.76
N LYS A 133 -7.73 0.25 14.48
CA LYS A 133 -7.26 -0.29 13.20
C LYS A 133 -8.39 -0.74 12.29
N LEU A 134 -9.60 -0.94 12.82
CA LEU A 134 -10.76 -1.35 12.04
C LEU A 134 -11.05 -0.36 10.90
N GLN A 135 -11.47 -0.91 9.76
CA GLN A 135 -11.80 -0.17 8.55
C GLN A 135 -13.28 -0.34 8.23
N VAL A 136 -13.88 0.67 7.61
CA VAL A 136 -15.25 0.60 7.10
C VAL A 136 -15.16 0.27 5.61
N ASP A 137 -15.89 -0.75 5.22
CA ASP A 137 -15.96 -1.28 3.87
C ASP A 137 -17.36 -1.09 3.27
N HIS A 138 -17.41 -0.84 1.97
CA HIS A 138 -18.64 -0.74 1.18
C HIS A 138 -18.94 -2.10 0.56
N LYS A 139 -20.08 -2.70 0.89
CA LYS A 139 -20.44 -4.06 0.44
C LYS A 139 -20.55 -4.15 -1.08
N ASP A 140 -21.14 -3.13 -1.71
CA ASP A 140 -21.28 -2.98 -3.16
C ASP A 140 -20.00 -2.50 -3.88
N GLY A 141 -18.97 -2.08 -3.15
CA GLY A 141 -17.75 -1.49 -3.71
C GLY A 141 -17.88 -0.04 -4.20
N VAL A 142 -19.04 0.60 -4.02
CA VAL A 142 -19.35 1.96 -4.47
C VAL A 142 -19.13 2.94 -3.32
N ARG A 143 -18.05 3.74 -3.42
CA ARG A 143 -17.52 4.56 -2.31
C ARG A 143 -18.38 5.76 -1.91
N ASP A 144 -19.34 6.15 -2.72
CA ASP A 144 -20.24 7.27 -2.45
C ASP A 144 -21.62 6.83 -1.91
N ASN A 145 -21.92 5.53 -1.93
CA ASN A 145 -23.09 4.92 -1.31
C ASN A 145 -22.85 4.69 0.20
N ASN A 146 -23.13 5.70 1.01
CA ASN A 146 -22.91 5.67 2.46
C ASN A 146 -24.14 5.24 3.28
N THR A 147 -25.06 4.49 2.67
CA THR A 147 -26.22 3.92 3.40
C THR A 147 -25.74 2.91 4.44
N VAL A 148 -26.34 2.91 5.64
CA VAL A 148 -25.94 2.01 6.74
C VAL A 148 -25.97 0.54 6.30
N SER A 149 -26.96 0.14 5.50
CA SER A 149 -27.11 -1.22 4.98
C SER A 149 -25.93 -1.66 4.09
N ASN A 150 -25.30 -0.71 3.39
CA ASN A 150 -24.15 -0.95 2.51
C ASN A 150 -22.80 -0.93 3.24
N LEU A 151 -22.74 -0.48 4.50
CA LEU A 151 -21.50 -0.38 5.25
C LEU A 151 -21.27 -1.58 6.17
N GLN A 152 -20.01 -1.92 6.40
CA GLN A 152 -19.61 -2.92 7.40
C GLN A 152 -18.23 -2.61 7.98
N TRP A 153 -18.01 -3.00 9.24
CA TRP A 153 -16.68 -2.98 9.84
C TRP A 153 -15.90 -4.23 9.43
N VAL A 154 -14.63 -4.06 9.07
CA VAL A 154 -13.73 -5.13 8.69
C VAL A 154 -12.35 -4.93 9.31
N THR A 155 -11.67 -6.04 9.58
CA THR A 155 -10.27 -5.99 9.99
C THR A 155 -9.37 -5.64 8.79
N PRO A 156 -8.21 -5.00 9.01
CA PRO A 156 -7.26 -4.71 7.93
C PRO A 156 -6.87 -5.94 7.11
N LYS A 157 -6.71 -7.09 7.78
CA LYS A 157 -6.39 -8.38 7.14
C LYS A 157 -7.53 -8.80 6.19
N HIS A 158 -8.77 -8.75 6.66
CA HIS A 158 -9.92 -9.14 5.85
C HIS A 158 -10.15 -8.19 4.67
N HIS A 159 -10.04 -6.87 4.90
CA HIS A 159 -10.15 -5.88 3.84
C HIS A 159 -9.08 -6.07 2.75
N ALA A 160 -7.84 -6.39 3.13
CA ALA A 160 -6.76 -6.70 2.19
C ALA A 160 -7.06 -7.96 1.36
N ILE A 161 -7.59 -9.02 1.98
CA ILE A 161 -7.99 -10.26 1.28
C ILE A 161 -9.12 -9.98 0.29
N LYS A 162 -10.20 -9.31 0.73
CA LYS A 162 -11.34 -8.92 -0.12
C LYS A 162 -10.92 -8.03 -1.28
N THR A 163 -10.05 -7.07 -1.04
CA THR A 163 -9.49 -6.22 -2.11
C THR A 163 -8.67 -7.06 -3.09
N ALA A 164 -7.84 -7.99 -2.61
CA ALA A 164 -7.00 -8.83 -3.46
C ALA A 164 -7.78 -9.86 -4.30
N SER A 165 -8.98 -10.25 -3.87
CA SER A 165 -9.87 -11.15 -4.62
C SER A 165 -10.73 -10.44 -5.66
N THR A 166 -11.15 -9.20 -5.38
CA THR A 166 -12.02 -8.39 -6.26
C THR A 166 -11.26 -7.69 -7.40
N LEU A 167 -9.93 -7.55 -7.29
CA LEU A 167 -9.12 -6.97 -8.36
C LEU A 167 -9.03 -7.90 -9.60
N PRO A 168 -9.30 -7.39 -10.82
CA PRO A 168 -9.16 -8.17 -12.03
C PRO A 168 -7.72 -8.67 -12.21
N ARG A 169 -7.57 -9.93 -12.62
CA ARG A 169 -6.27 -10.57 -12.88
C ARG A 169 -6.08 -10.82 -14.38
N PRO A 170 -4.85 -10.60 -14.92
CA PRO A 170 -3.67 -10.09 -14.22
C PRO A 170 -3.86 -8.63 -13.81
N ARG A 171 -3.31 -8.24 -12.65
CA ARG A 171 -3.29 -6.84 -12.25
C ARG A 171 -2.74 -6.03 -13.44
N PRO A 172 -3.37 -4.91 -13.85
CA PRO A 172 -2.71 -3.94 -14.71
C PRO A 172 -1.53 -3.38 -13.91
N LEU A 173 -0.37 -4.03 -14.04
CA LEU A 173 0.78 -3.74 -13.22
C LEU A 173 1.42 -2.48 -13.76
N ILE A 174 1.54 -1.47 -12.90
CA ILE A 174 2.52 -0.40 -13.04
C ILE A 174 3.88 -1.11 -13.04
N ALA A 175 4.35 -1.54 -14.22
CA ALA A 175 5.77 -1.74 -14.44
C ALA A 175 6.38 -0.33 -14.39
N SER A 176 7.39 -0.12 -13.55
CA SER A 176 8.18 1.12 -13.57
C SER A 176 8.82 1.40 -14.94
N ALA A 177 8.75 0.44 -15.86
CA ALA A 177 9.12 0.54 -17.25
C ALA A 177 8.17 -0.30 -18.11
N MET A 178 6.97 0.22 -18.40
CA MET A 178 6.18 -0.28 -19.54
C MET A 178 6.90 0.15 -20.82
N PRO A 179 7.33 -0.78 -21.68
CA PRO A 179 7.92 -0.40 -22.95
C PRO A 179 6.89 0.33 -23.79
N LEU A 180 7.37 1.27 -24.59
CA LEU A 180 6.53 2.06 -25.48
C LEU A 180 7.17 2.13 -26.86
N LYS A 181 6.32 2.12 -27.87
CA LYS A 181 6.69 2.41 -29.25
C LYS A 181 6.46 3.89 -29.49
N ALA A 182 7.47 4.60 -29.98
CA ALA A 182 7.28 5.93 -30.57
C ALA A 182 7.25 5.80 -32.09
N ARG A 183 6.38 6.58 -32.74
CA ARG A 183 6.32 6.76 -34.19
C ARG A 183 6.54 8.23 -34.51
N CYS A 184 7.59 8.53 -35.28
CA CYS A 184 7.81 9.85 -35.85
C CYS A 184 6.76 10.10 -36.94
N LEU A 185 6.01 11.18 -36.83
CA LEU A 185 4.96 11.50 -37.79
C LEU A 185 5.48 12.12 -39.08
N ARG A 186 6.69 12.70 -39.03
CA ARG A 186 7.34 13.28 -40.21
C ARG A 186 7.99 12.22 -41.10
N THR A 187 8.67 11.25 -40.50
CA THR A 187 9.47 10.25 -41.24
C THR A 187 8.81 8.87 -41.28
N GLY A 188 7.79 8.61 -40.46
CA GLY A 188 7.20 7.29 -40.28
C GLY A 188 8.07 6.32 -39.45
N GLU A 189 9.28 6.74 -39.05
CA GLU A 189 10.21 5.92 -38.28
C GLU A 189 9.59 5.48 -36.96
N THR A 190 9.79 4.21 -36.59
CA THR A 190 9.31 3.69 -35.31
C THR A 190 10.45 3.19 -34.45
N ARG A 191 10.45 3.58 -33.18
CA ARG A 191 11.43 3.16 -32.16
C ARG A 191 10.73 2.53 -30.97
N VAL A 192 11.39 1.57 -30.33
CA VAL A 192 10.88 0.92 -29.12
C VAL A 192 11.78 1.28 -27.95
N PHE A 193 11.19 1.85 -26.91
CA PHE A 193 11.87 2.27 -25.70
C PHE A 193 11.50 1.34 -24.55
N ARG A 194 12.48 1.01 -23.71
CA ARG A 194 12.28 0.20 -22.51
C ARG A 194 11.38 0.87 -21.48
N SER A 195 11.33 2.20 -21.44
CA SER A 195 10.52 2.98 -20.49
C SER A 195 10.24 4.39 -20.99
N ILE A 196 9.26 5.06 -20.37
CA ILE A 196 8.96 6.48 -20.61
C ILE A 196 10.21 7.36 -20.39
N ARG A 197 11.01 7.05 -19.35
CA ARG A 197 12.22 7.81 -19.04
C ARG A 197 13.27 7.65 -20.14
N HIS A 198 13.46 6.44 -20.66
CA HIS A 198 14.37 6.19 -21.78
C HIS A 198 13.93 6.95 -23.04
N ALA A 199 12.62 6.94 -23.34
CA ALA A 199 12.06 7.72 -24.45
C ALA A 199 12.23 9.23 -24.26
N SER A 200 12.06 9.71 -23.03
CA SER A 200 12.23 11.11 -22.67
C SER A 200 13.68 11.58 -22.85
N GLU A 201 14.65 10.79 -22.40
CA GLU A 201 16.07 11.09 -22.50
C GLU A 201 16.55 11.09 -23.97
N GLU A 202 16.19 10.06 -24.75
CA GLU A 202 16.65 9.92 -26.14
C GLU A 202 15.94 10.89 -27.10
N LEU A 203 14.67 11.22 -26.86
CA LEU A 203 13.90 12.15 -27.69
C LEU A 203 13.94 13.59 -27.18
N HIS A 204 14.62 13.84 -26.05
CA HIS A 204 14.66 15.14 -25.37
C HIS A 204 13.27 15.73 -25.07
N LEU A 205 12.32 14.88 -24.64
CA LEU A 205 10.95 15.28 -24.34
C LEU A 205 10.66 15.18 -22.84
N PRO A 206 9.85 16.06 -22.24
CA PRO A 206 9.43 15.90 -20.85
C PRO A 206 8.70 14.56 -20.62
N PRO A 207 9.03 13.77 -19.57
CA PRO A 207 8.39 12.48 -19.29
C PRO A 207 6.87 12.55 -19.15
N VAL A 208 6.37 13.68 -18.65
CA VAL A 208 4.92 13.95 -18.48
C VAL A 208 4.22 13.91 -19.84
N HIS A 209 4.77 14.58 -20.86
CA HIS A 209 4.19 14.61 -22.21
C HIS A 209 4.18 13.23 -22.86
N VAL A 210 5.26 12.46 -22.71
CA VAL A 210 5.35 11.09 -23.23
C VAL A 210 4.25 10.21 -22.60
N ASN A 211 4.05 10.31 -21.29
CA ASN A 211 3.01 9.56 -20.58
C ASN A 211 1.59 9.99 -20.98
N GLU A 212 1.34 11.29 -21.15
CA GLU A 212 0.04 11.81 -21.56
C GLU A 212 -0.35 11.36 -22.95
N VAL A 213 0.55 11.47 -23.93
CA VAL A 213 0.32 10.99 -25.30
C VAL A 213 0.07 9.48 -25.31
N ALA A 214 0.90 8.71 -24.60
CA ALA A 214 0.79 7.25 -24.55
C ALA A 214 -0.49 6.74 -23.86
N ARG A 215 -0.98 7.44 -22.81
CA ARG A 215 -2.17 7.04 -22.04
C ARG A 215 -3.48 7.53 -22.64
N ARG A 216 -3.51 8.78 -23.09
CA ARG A 216 -4.78 9.47 -23.39
C ARG A 216 -5.16 9.46 -24.87
N ARG A 217 -4.36 8.83 -25.74
CA ARG A 217 -4.53 8.88 -27.21
C ARG A 217 -4.72 10.33 -27.71
N GLN A 218 -4.08 11.28 -27.03
CA GLN A 218 -4.16 12.72 -27.30
C GLN A 218 -3.37 13.08 -28.56
N ARG A 219 -3.51 14.35 -28.99
CA ARG A 219 -2.77 14.86 -30.15
C ARG A 219 -1.26 14.64 -29.97
N PRO A 220 -0.54 14.26 -31.03
CA PRO A 220 0.91 14.04 -30.97
C PRO A 220 1.66 15.24 -30.41
N THR A 221 2.65 15.00 -29.55
CA THR A 221 3.51 16.05 -29.02
C THR A 221 4.83 16.07 -29.79
N CYS A 222 5.27 17.24 -30.23
CA CYS A 222 6.55 17.44 -30.92
C CYS A 222 6.79 16.50 -32.11
N GLY A 223 5.72 16.12 -32.84
CA GLY A 223 5.82 15.23 -34.01
C GLY A 223 5.96 13.74 -33.69
N TRP A 224 5.80 13.33 -32.43
CA TRP A 224 5.87 11.92 -32.02
C TRP A 224 4.53 11.41 -31.49
N ALA A 225 4.16 10.21 -31.91
CA ALA A 225 3.05 9.45 -31.35
C ALA A 225 3.59 8.29 -30.50
N PHE A 226 3.03 8.08 -29.31
CA PHE A 226 3.48 7.05 -28.37
C PHE A 226 2.39 6.01 -28.11
N TYR A 227 2.80 4.75 -28.03
CA TYR A 227 1.92 3.62 -27.78
C TYR A 227 2.56 2.71 -26.74
N PHE A 228 1.88 2.44 -25.63
CA PHE A 228 2.33 1.38 -24.72
C PHE A 228 2.32 0.05 -25.46
N LEU A 229 3.44 -0.65 -25.41
CA LEU A 229 3.50 -2.02 -25.89
C LEU A 229 3.09 -2.94 -24.75
N PRO A 230 2.23 -3.95 -25.00
CA PRO A 230 2.19 -5.10 -24.10
C PRO A 230 3.62 -5.64 -23.97
N GLN A 231 4.00 -6.15 -22.80
CA GLN A 231 5.35 -6.64 -22.49
C GLN A 231 5.75 -7.73 -23.50
N LEU A 232 6.32 -7.31 -24.62
CA LEU A 232 6.75 -8.19 -25.70
C LEU A 232 8.12 -8.74 -25.34
N ASN A 233 8.33 -10.01 -25.66
CA ASN A 233 9.67 -10.57 -25.66
C ASN A 233 10.51 -9.83 -26.72
N TRP A 234 11.79 -9.62 -26.46
CA TRP A 234 12.71 -9.15 -27.49
C TRP A 234 12.83 -10.22 -28.60
N PRO A 235 13.23 -9.85 -29.83
CA PRO A 235 13.49 -10.82 -30.88
C PRO A 235 14.45 -11.92 -30.39
N GLY A 236 14.06 -13.19 -30.54
CA GLY A 236 14.85 -14.34 -30.07
C GLY A 236 14.89 -14.53 -28.55
N GLU A 237 14.15 -13.73 -27.77
CA GLU A 237 14.08 -13.90 -26.34
C GLU A 237 13.09 -15.00 -25.95
N ARG A 238 13.60 -15.95 -25.18
CA ARG A 238 12.86 -17.11 -24.67
C ARG A 238 12.92 -17.11 -23.16
N PHE A 239 11.77 -17.37 -22.53
CA PHE A 239 11.66 -17.55 -21.09
C PHE A 239 11.60 -19.04 -20.74
N ARG A 240 12.26 -19.44 -19.66
CA ARG A 240 12.21 -20.80 -19.09
C ARG A 240 11.88 -20.72 -17.60
N SER A 241 11.11 -21.68 -17.11
CA SER A 241 10.68 -21.73 -15.71
C SER A 241 11.84 -22.04 -14.77
N VAL A 242 11.89 -21.38 -13.62
CA VAL A 242 12.86 -21.64 -12.56
C VAL A 242 12.38 -22.83 -11.73
N ARG A 243 12.65 -24.05 -12.22
CA ARG A 243 12.03 -25.29 -11.70
C ARG A 243 12.41 -25.63 -10.27
N PHE A 244 13.63 -25.28 -9.83
CA PHE A 244 14.08 -25.53 -8.46
C PHE A 244 13.32 -24.72 -7.39
N LEU A 245 12.42 -23.81 -7.78
CA LEU A 245 11.52 -23.10 -6.88
C LEU A 245 10.12 -23.71 -6.80
N ALA A 246 9.88 -24.88 -7.39
CA ALA A 246 8.54 -25.47 -7.49
C ALA A 246 7.82 -25.58 -6.12
N ASP A 247 8.54 -26.03 -5.10
CA ASP A 247 8.00 -26.23 -3.74
C ASP A 247 7.55 -24.93 -3.09
N SER A 248 8.15 -23.79 -3.46
CA SER A 248 7.75 -22.47 -2.96
C SER A 248 6.54 -21.87 -3.67
N TYR A 249 6.08 -22.50 -4.76
CA TYR A 249 5.04 -21.99 -5.65
C TYR A 249 3.93 -23.02 -5.90
N VAL A 250 3.64 -23.91 -4.93
CA VAL A 250 2.53 -24.89 -5.02
C VAL A 250 1.21 -24.20 -5.39
N GLY A 251 0.56 -24.71 -6.44
CA GLY A 251 -0.71 -24.17 -6.97
C GLY A 251 -0.60 -22.78 -7.62
N LYS A 252 0.61 -22.27 -7.89
CA LYS A 252 0.86 -20.97 -8.52
C LYS A 252 1.74 -21.14 -9.77
N ARG A 253 1.67 -20.17 -10.68
CA ARG A 253 2.61 -20.11 -11.82
C ARG A 253 4.03 -19.91 -11.30
N LEU A 254 5.00 -20.66 -11.85
CA LEU A 254 6.40 -20.49 -11.53
C LEU A 254 6.96 -19.18 -12.08
N PRO A 255 7.93 -18.55 -11.41
CA PRO A 255 8.73 -17.52 -12.04
C PRO A 255 9.54 -18.11 -13.20
N MET A 256 9.85 -17.27 -14.19
CA MET A 256 10.63 -17.63 -15.36
C MET A 256 11.81 -16.66 -15.51
N VAL A 257 12.90 -17.12 -16.10
CA VAL A 257 14.04 -16.28 -16.49
C VAL A 257 14.22 -16.36 -18.01
N SER A 258 14.62 -15.25 -18.61
CA SER A 258 14.87 -15.12 -20.05
C SER A 258 16.35 -15.24 -20.36
N ASN A 259 16.68 -15.69 -21.57
CA ASN A 259 18.05 -15.70 -22.08
C ASN A 259 18.68 -14.32 -22.24
N GLN A 260 17.95 -13.23 -22.01
CA GLN A 260 18.45 -11.86 -21.98
C GLN A 260 18.63 -11.34 -20.54
N GLY A 261 18.52 -12.21 -19.54
CA GLY A 261 18.70 -11.83 -18.14
C GLY A 261 17.52 -11.05 -17.57
N ARG A 262 16.30 -11.29 -18.09
CA ARG A 262 15.05 -10.75 -17.53
C ARG A 262 14.30 -11.81 -16.73
N VAL A 263 13.70 -11.44 -15.61
CA VAL A 263 12.94 -12.35 -14.74
C VAL A 263 11.47 -11.99 -14.79
N ARG A 264 10.63 -12.98 -15.11
CA ARG A 264 9.17 -12.90 -15.10
C ARG A 264 8.64 -13.54 -13.81
N HIS A 265 8.05 -12.74 -12.94
CA HIS A 265 7.42 -13.21 -11.71
C HIS A 265 6.13 -14.02 -12.01
N SER A 266 5.66 -14.77 -11.01
CA SER A 266 4.41 -15.54 -11.08
C SER A 266 3.17 -14.70 -11.40
N ASN A 267 3.21 -13.40 -11.10
CA ASN A 267 2.15 -12.43 -11.42
C ASN A 267 2.24 -11.86 -12.85
N GLY A 268 3.20 -12.29 -13.66
CA GLY A 268 3.42 -11.85 -15.04
C GLY A 268 4.39 -10.66 -15.19
N ARG A 269 4.81 -9.99 -14.10
CA ARG A 269 5.77 -8.87 -14.16
C ARG A 269 7.12 -9.35 -14.67
N THR A 270 7.64 -8.72 -15.73
CA THR A 270 9.03 -8.93 -16.18
C THR A 270 9.92 -7.80 -15.67
N THR A 271 11.11 -8.11 -15.17
CA THR A 271 12.08 -7.14 -14.62
C THR A 271 13.50 -7.55 -14.98
N GLU A 272 14.43 -6.60 -15.05
CA GLU A 272 15.88 -6.89 -15.11
C GLU A 272 16.47 -7.16 -13.71
N GLY A 273 15.67 -6.99 -12.65
CA GLY A 273 16.16 -6.94 -11.27
C GLY A 273 16.61 -5.54 -10.87
N TYR A 274 17.04 -5.38 -9.63
CA TYR A 274 17.61 -4.14 -9.09
C TYR A 274 19.12 -4.27 -8.92
N LEU A 275 19.86 -3.17 -9.03
CA LEU A 275 21.31 -3.17 -8.83
C LEU A 275 21.65 -3.21 -7.34
N VAL A 276 22.54 -4.14 -6.96
CA VAL A 276 23.14 -4.19 -5.63
C VAL A 276 24.45 -3.40 -5.61
N ALA A 277 24.95 -3.05 -4.42
CA ALA A 277 26.18 -2.27 -4.26
C ALA A 277 27.41 -2.89 -4.93
N SER A 278 27.44 -4.22 -5.08
CA SER A 278 28.51 -4.94 -5.81
C SER A 278 28.41 -4.85 -7.34
N GLY A 279 27.38 -4.17 -7.88
CA GLY A 279 27.19 -3.97 -9.33
C GLY A 279 26.36 -5.06 -10.02
N TYR A 280 26.06 -6.18 -9.36
CA TYR A 280 25.19 -7.22 -9.90
C TYR A 280 23.71 -6.83 -9.86
N ARG A 281 22.88 -7.53 -10.64
CA ARG A 281 21.41 -7.43 -10.54
C ARG A 281 20.83 -8.54 -9.67
N SER A 282 19.96 -8.18 -8.74
CA SER A 282 19.23 -9.08 -7.84
C SER A 282 17.72 -9.04 -8.07
N VAL A 283 17.03 -10.13 -7.69
CA VAL A 283 15.58 -10.22 -7.70
C VAL A 283 15.06 -11.05 -6.51
N GLY A 284 14.05 -10.51 -5.84
CA GLY A 284 13.30 -11.24 -4.81
C GLY A 284 12.31 -12.24 -5.40
N LEU A 285 12.49 -13.53 -5.10
CA LEU A 285 11.59 -14.64 -5.46
C LEU A 285 11.32 -15.49 -4.20
N ALA A 286 10.05 -15.87 -3.96
CA ALA A 286 9.67 -16.65 -2.78
C ALA A 286 10.21 -16.13 -1.42
N GLY A 287 10.39 -14.81 -1.27
CA GLY A 287 10.93 -14.21 -0.05
C GLY A 287 12.45 -14.34 0.12
N ARG A 288 13.17 -14.79 -0.91
CA ARG A 288 14.65 -14.85 -0.95
C ARG A 288 15.18 -14.01 -2.11
N GLU A 289 16.39 -13.49 -1.95
CA GLU A 289 17.08 -12.73 -3.00
C GLU A 289 17.96 -13.65 -3.86
N TYR A 290 17.89 -13.45 -5.18
CA TYR A 290 18.64 -14.22 -6.16
C TYR A 290 19.37 -13.30 -7.13
N LEU A 291 20.63 -13.61 -7.41
CA LEU A 291 21.39 -12.93 -8.46
C LEU A 291 20.88 -13.37 -9.83
N VAL A 292 20.57 -12.41 -10.69
CA VAL A 292 19.91 -12.65 -11.98
C VAL A 292 20.80 -13.44 -12.94
N HIS A 293 22.11 -13.20 -12.93
CA HIS A 293 23.05 -13.96 -13.77
C HIS A 293 23.10 -15.43 -13.36
N ARG A 294 23.12 -15.74 -12.06
CA ARG A 294 23.06 -17.13 -11.56
C ARG A 294 21.76 -17.81 -11.94
N LEU A 295 20.62 -17.12 -11.78
CA LEU A 295 19.33 -17.65 -12.25
C LEU A 295 19.34 -17.99 -13.74
N CYS A 296 19.87 -17.10 -14.56
CA CYS A 296 19.97 -17.32 -16.01
C CYS A 296 20.87 -18.51 -16.33
N ALA A 297 22.05 -18.60 -15.70
CA ALA A 297 23.00 -19.69 -15.90
C ALA A 297 22.46 -21.05 -15.42
N GLU A 298 21.80 -21.12 -14.26
CA GLU A 298 21.17 -22.37 -13.78
C GLU A 298 20.13 -22.90 -14.76
N VAL A 299 19.35 -22.02 -15.39
CA VAL A 299 18.23 -22.42 -16.25
C VAL A 299 18.65 -22.69 -17.70
N PHE A 300 19.67 -21.98 -18.20
CA PHE A 300 20.09 -22.08 -19.60
C PHE A 300 21.43 -22.79 -19.79
N LEU A 301 22.36 -22.73 -18.83
CA LEU A 301 23.71 -23.32 -18.90
C LEU A 301 23.86 -24.59 -18.04
N HIS A 302 22.75 -25.29 -17.79
CA HIS A 302 22.74 -26.54 -17.04
C HIS A 302 23.67 -27.63 -17.60
N GLU A 303 23.83 -27.74 -18.93
CA GLU A 303 24.75 -28.68 -19.57
C GLU A 303 26.22 -28.33 -19.29
N GLU A 304 26.58 -27.05 -19.34
CA GLU A 304 27.94 -26.60 -19.02
C GLU A 304 28.27 -26.86 -17.55
N LYS A 305 27.32 -26.59 -16.65
CA LYS A 305 27.43 -26.94 -15.23
C LYS A 305 27.60 -28.45 -15.05
N ALA A 306 26.78 -29.27 -15.70
CA ALA A 306 26.85 -30.73 -15.63
C ALA A 306 28.19 -31.28 -16.12
N ARG A 307 28.78 -30.68 -17.17
CA ARG A 307 30.12 -31.03 -17.65
C ARG A 307 31.17 -30.80 -16.56
N TRP A 308 31.19 -29.65 -15.91
CA TRP A 308 32.15 -29.40 -14.81
C TRP A 308 31.98 -30.36 -13.64
N LEU A 309 30.73 -30.70 -13.29
CA LEU A 309 30.46 -31.70 -12.27
C LEU A 309 31.00 -33.09 -12.67
N SER A 310 30.87 -33.47 -13.95
CA SER A 310 31.42 -34.74 -14.47
C SER A 310 32.95 -34.79 -14.50
N GLU A 311 33.61 -33.63 -14.56
CA GLU A 311 35.06 -33.49 -14.45
C GLU A 311 35.57 -33.54 -13.00
N GLY A 312 34.67 -33.71 -12.02
CA GLY A 312 35.01 -33.87 -10.60
C GLY A 312 35.03 -32.57 -9.80
N TYR A 313 34.55 -31.46 -10.36
CA TYR A 313 34.38 -30.22 -9.58
C TYR A 313 33.11 -30.28 -8.73
N ASP A 314 33.22 -29.79 -7.49
CA ASP A 314 32.06 -29.61 -6.61
C ASP A 314 31.20 -28.40 -7.04
N GLU A 315 29.89 -28.52 -6.89
CA GLU A 315 28.95 -27.44 -7.25
C GLU A 315 29.25 -26.12 -6.52
N SER A 316 29.66 -26.18 -5.24
CA SER A 316 30.01 -24.99 -4.47
C SER A 316 31.26 -24.29 -5.00
N TYR A 317 32.10 -25.00 -5.76
CA TYR A 317 33.31 -24.47 -6.38
C TYR A 317 33.05 -23.86 -7.76
N LEU A 318 31.84 -23.96 -8.29
CA LEU A 318 31.44 -23.32 -9.54
C LEU A 318 30.84 -21.94 -9.31
N ASP A 319 31.23 -20.99 -10.13
CA ASP A 319 30.67 -19.64 -10.17
C ASP A 319 30.36 -19.23 -11.61
N VAL A 320 29.50 -18.22 -11.76
CA VAL A 320 29.09 -17.73 -13.07
C VAL A 320 29.93 -16.52 -13.43
N ASP A 321 30.67 -16.63 -14.53
CA ASP A 321 31.52 -15.58 -15.07
C ASP A 321 30.78 -14.75 -16.12
N HIS A 322 30.92 -13.43 -16.05
CA HIS A 322 30.51 -12.49 -17.10
C HIS A 322 31.65 -12.30 -18.09
N ILE A 323 31.54 -12.85 -19.31
CA ILE A 323 32.61 -12.88 -20.31
C ILE A 323 33.19 -11.49 -20.58
N ASP A 324 32.33 -10.47 -20.72
CA ASP A 324 32.73 -9.07 -20.92
C ASP A 324 33.25 -8.34 -19.67
N GLY A 325 33.15 -8.96 -18.49
CA GLY A 325 33.50 -8.39 -17.19
C GLY A 325 32.51 -7.34 -16.68
N ASN A 326 31.31 -7.23 -17.26
CA ASN A 326 30.24 -6.33 -16.83
C ASN A 326 29.15 -7.09 -16.04
N PRO A 327 29.09 -6.93 -14.70
CA PRO A 327 28.11 -7.60 -13.83
C PRO A 327 26.64 -7.30 -14.12
N CYS A 328 26.36 -6.24 -14.89
CA CYS A 328 25.02 -5.84 -15.29
C CYS A 328 24.51 -6.54 -16.57
N ASN A 329 25.41 -7.11 -17.38
CA ASN A 329 25.09 -7.75 -18.65
C ASN A 329 24.78 -9.24 -18.45
N ASN A 330 23.53 -9.52 -18.09
CA ASN A 330 23.07 -10.88 -17.79
C ASN A 330 22.54 -11.63 -19.02
N SER A 331 22.93 -11.21 -20.24
CA SER A 331 22.57 -11.96 -21.45
C SER A 331 23.26 -13.33 -21.44
N LEU A 332 22.55 -14.37 -21.86
CA LEU A 332 23.05 -15.75 -21.89
C LEU A 332 24.38 -15.87 -22.63
N ASN A 333 24.54 -15.13 -23.74
CA ASN A 333 25.77 -15.15 -24.55
C ASN A 333 26.97 -14.51 -23.84
N ASN A 334 26.74 -13.84 -22.70
CA ASN A 334 27.77 -13.21 -21.88
C ASN A 334 28.04 -13.99 -20.58
N LEU A 335 27.36 -15.11 -20.33
CA LEU A 335 27.51 -15.90 -19.11
C LEU A 335 28.14 -17.26 -19.41
N ARG A 336 28.94 -17.76 -18.48
CA ARG A 336 29.46 -19.14 -18.48
C ARG A 336 29.71 -19.64 -17.07
N TRP A 337 29.61 -20.95 -16.86
CA TRP A 337 30.05 -21.57 -15.60
C TRP A 337 31.56 -21.79 -15.60
N LEU A 338 32.24 -21.40 -14.52
CA LEU A 338 33.66 -21.66 -14.31
C LEU A 338 33.94 -22.13 -12.88
N PRO A 339 34.85 -23.09 -12.70
CA PRO A 339 35.54 -23.30 -11.43
C PRO A 339 36.23 -22.00 -10.94
N ARG A 340 36.28 -21.78 -9.63
CA ARG A 340 36.79 -20.52 -9.03
C ARG A 340 38.22 -20.16 -9.47
N ASP A 341 39.11 -21.14 -9.61
CA ASP A 341 40.47 -20.96 -10.12
C ASP A 341 40.47 -20.45 -11.58
N LYS A 342 39.67 -21.07 -12.45
CA LYS A 342 39.53 -20.64 -13.86
C LYS A 342 38.86 -19.27 -13.96
N HIS A 343 37.88 -18.97 -13.09
CA HIS A 343 37.25 -17.65 -13.01
C HIS A 343 38.24 -16.56 -12.59
N ALA A 344 39.11 -16.84 -11.62
CA ALA A 344 40.18 -15.93 -11.21
C ALA A 344 41.18 -15.68 -12.36
N GLN A 345 41.60 -16.74 -13.06
CA GLN A 345 42.48 -16.62 -14.22
C GLN A 345 41.86 -15.76 -15.34
N ALA A 346 40.59 -15.99 -15.67
CA ALA A 346 39.86 -15.19 -16.66
C ALA A 346 39.79 -13.70 -16.26
N THR A 347 39.57 -13.43 -14.97
CA THR A 347 39.54 -12.07 -14.44
C THR A 347 40.91 -11.38 -14.58
N VAL A 348 42.01 -12.07 -14.24
CA VAL A 348 43.37 -11.54 -14.41
C VAL A 348 43.66 -11.25 -15.89
N GLN A 349 43.28 -12.15 -16.81
CA GLN A 349 43.45 -11.94 -18.24
C GLN A 349 42.69 -10.69 -18.74
N ARG A 350 41.45 -10.48 -18.30
CA ARG A 350 40.66 -9.27 -18.63
C ARG A 350 41.30 -7.99 -18.12
N LEU A 351 41.77 -7.99 -16.88
CA LEU A 351 42.45 -6.82 -16.29
C LEU A 351 43.74 -6.47 -17.07
N ARG A 352 44.53 -7.48 -17.44
CA ARG A 352 45.72 -7.30 -18.30
C ARG A 352 45.36 -6.72 -19.67
N ALA A 353 44.28 -7.19 -20.29
CA ALA A 353 43.82 -6.70 -21.59
C ALA A 353 43.33 -5.24 -21.54
N ARG A 354 42.61 -4.84 -20.46
CA ARG A 354 42.20 -3.44 -20.25
C ARG A 354 43.41 -2.53 -20.00
N GLY A 355 44.38 -3.00 -19.21
CA GLY A 355 45.62 -2.27 -18.96
C GLY A 355 46.44 -2.02 -20.22
N LYS A 356 46.47 -2.96 -21.19
CA LYS A 356 47.17 -2.73 -22.47
C LYS A 356 46.51 -1.66 -23.35
N LYS A 357 45.18 -1.52 -23.29
CA LYS A 357 44.42 -0.52 -24.07
C LYS A 357 44.51 0.90 -23.55
N SER A 358 45.01 1.14 -22.33
CA SER A 358 45.13 2.49 -21.76
C SER A 358 46.48 3.16 -22.05
N TRP A 359 47.42 2.44 -22.66
CA TRP A 359 48.79 2.92 -22.98
C TRP A 359 49.12 2.86 -24.48
N SER A 360 48.13 2.51 -25.30
CA SER A 360 48.17 2.50 -26.77
C SER A 360 47.18 3.53 -27.28
#